data_AF-A0ABD3F928-F1
#
_entry.id   AF-A0ABD3F928-F1
#
_cell.length_a   1.000
_cell.length_b   1.000
_cell.length_c   1.000
_cell.angle_alpha   90.00
_cell.angle_beta   90.00
_cell.angle_gamma   90.00
#
_symmetry.space_group_name_H-M   'P 1'
#
loop_
_entity.id
_entity.type
_entity.pdbx_description
1 polymer ?
#
loop_
_entity_poly.entity_id
_entity_poly.type
_entity_poly.pdbx_seq_one_letter_code
_entity_poly.pdbx_strand_id
1 'polypeptide(L)'
;MTQREPLPPCCHALTPGRKCSSNPQFASELRKFGVSAKIDGVQRLASDLSAARAALQLEQTPSVSSKSVFQTADDIPSYTRKLAQYLALIKGFTESAQKAEPNADAERQASVPVTDSSTGESLRQPLVEATADGQLTATDCNGCLNFCRWQDALTGQTVYARSARQEYAHVLLAGGILMMTDARNKVDAILSERLSELDETQLKLAYQLLLHAAGVFEACLEAIDVAPRSIGAEFADLGATVETKTDDTGAAPDDDMMAKWREEQRQAQQETKKKIIPDSKDTMDNNRSAAVSEDLAMLKRVPDLADGRFPQLLAWIALAQAQELVVLRGVTREVVDFTLMAKLSMDISARYKECQKIASRLLSYSTSITAERIRLYCAYKEPYYQAISTYFQGAVCMLKEDARNCVQAVANLKKAASLFEGVVPLEKSYEGKMSADKEEKERVTLLSAIFIRSQQIISRDLDIVTHRNDSVYYEPIPEPEALCNALSLVKPTTLPTVVSSDLWRDGEVANCLKPTPVTASSAAIETQQQQTSRPREGCCSSCIIS
;
A
#
# COMPACT_ATOMS: atom_id res chain seq x y z
N MET A 1 1.45 46.87 2.53
CA MET A 1 2.20 45.64 2.84
C MET A 1 2.05 44.72 1.65
N THR A 2 3.08 44.58 0.82
CA THR A 2 3.11 43.58 -0.25
C THR A 2 3.13 42.20 0.43
N GLN A 3 2.10 41.38 0.20
CA GLN A 3 2.04 40.02 0.72
C GLN A 3 3.32 39.27 0.31
N ARG A 4 4.09 38.85 1.30
CA ARG A 4 5.31 38.07 1.08
C ARG A 4 4.90 36.70 0.60
N GLU A 5 5.49 36.26 -0.50
CA GLU A 5 5.27 34.92 -1.02
C GLU A 5 5.84 33.88 -0.05
N PRO A 6 5.00 32.99 0.52
CA PRO A 6 5.45 31.93 1.42
C PRO A 6 6.12 30.80 0.64
N LEU A 7 7.04 30.09 1.27
CA LEU A 7 7.75 28.96 0.68
C LEU A 7 6.79 27.80 0.38
N PRO A 8 6.59 27.42 -0.90
CA PRO A 8 5.73 26.30 -1.24
C PRO A 8 6.43 24.96 -0.93
N PRO A 9 5.69 23.93 -0.51
CA PRO A 9 6.23 22.58 -0.41
C PRO A 9 6.47 21.99 -1.80
N CYS A 10 7.45 21.09 -1.92
CA CYS A 10 7.65 20.31 -3.14
C CYS A 10 6.58 19.23 -3.26
N CYS A 11 5.41 19.53 -3.84
CA CYS A 11 4.36 18.52 -4.02
C CYS A 11 4.60 17.60 -5.22
N HIS A 12 5.80 17.62 -5.83
CA HIS A 12 6.10 16.72 -6.95
C HIS A 12 5.87 15.26 -6.53
N ALA A 13 4.87 14.64 -7.17
CA ALA A 13 4.38 13.31 -6.80
C ALA A 13 5.18 12.21 -7.51
N LEU A 14 5.39 11.11 -6.78
CA LEU A 14 6.07 9.90 -7.24
C LEU A 14 5.27 9.21 -8.35
N THR A 15 5.98 8.63 -9.32
CA THR A 15 5.43 7.61 -10.20
C THR A 15 5.70 6.22 -9.64
N PRO A 16 4.68 5.55 -9.05
CA PRO A 16 4.86 4.32 -8.28
C PRO A 16 5.27 3.11 -9.14
N GLY A 17 5.20 3.21 -10.46
CA GLY A 17 5.40 2.09 -11.39
C GLY A 17 4.07 1.61 -11.95
N ARG A 18 4.12 0.77 -12.98
CA ARG A 18 2.93 0.31 -13.70
C ARG A 18 2.56 -1.11 -13.32
N LYS A 19 1.37 -1.30 -12.76
CA LYS A 19 0.77 -2.61 -12.50
C LYS A 19 -0.52 -2.76 -13.29
N CYS A 20 -0.41 -3.39 -14.46
CA CYS A 20 -1.55 -3.62 -15.33
C CYS A 20 -1.77 -5.10 -15.56
N SER A 21 -3.00 -5.45 -15.90
CA SER A 21 -3.37 -6.83 -16.23
C SER A 21 -3.56 -7.02 -17.73
N SER A 22 -3.43 -8.26 -18.19
CA SER A 22 -3.99 -8.65 -19.49
C SER A 22 -5.47 -8.96 -19.35
N ASN A 23 -6.29 -8.72 -20.38
CA ASN A 23 -7.70 -9.11 -20.38
C ASN A 23 -7.85 -10.64 -20.15
N PRO A 24 -8.35 -11.07 -18.97
CA PRO A 24 -8.54 -12.49 -18.67
C PRO A 24 -9.73 -13.06 -19.45
N GLN A 25 -9.59 -14.25 -20.01
CA GLN A 25 -10.70 -14.95 -20.68
C GLN A 25 -11.45 -15.86 -19.70
N PHE A 26 -12.16 -15.28 -18.73
CA PHE A 26 -12.81 -16.05 -17.65
C PHE A 26 -13.71 -17.18 -18.17
N ALA A 27 -14.47 -16.95 -19.25
CA ALA A 27 -15.41 -17.94 -19.77
C ALA A 27 -14.72 -19.20 -20.33
N SER A 28 -13.63 -19.06 -21.07
CA SER A 28 -12.89 -20.19 -21.64
C SER A 28 -12.02 -20.88 -20.59
N GLU A 29 -11.41 -20.13 -19.70
CA GLU A 29 -10.47 -20.64 -18.69
C GLU A 29 -11.20 -21.33 -17.53
N LEU A 30 -12.28 -20.75 -16.98
CA LEU A 30 -13.04 -21.38 -15.89
C LEU A 30 -13.79 -22.64 -16.36
N ARG A 31 -14.17 -22.72 -17.64
CA ARG A 31 -14.78 -23.93 -18.21
C ARG A 31 -13.87 -25.15 -18.08
N LYS A 32 -12.54 -24.99 -18.07
CA LYS A 32 -11.57 -26.09 -17.85
C LYS A 32 -11.73 -26.74 -16.47
N PHE A 33 -12.15 -25.95 -15.49
CA PHE A 33 -12.40 -26.39 -14.11
C PHE A 33 -13.89 -26.70 -13.87
N GLY A 34 -14.76 -26.45 -14.86
CA GLY A 34 -16.20 -26.59 -14.72
C GLY A 34 -16.68 -28.03 -14.51
N VAL A 35 -17.73 -28.18 -13.71
CA VAL A 35 -18.53 -29.40 -13.61
C VAL A 35 -19.51 -29.40 -14.79
N SER A 36 -19.45 -30.44 -15.64
CA SER A 36 -20.23 -30.50 -16.89
C SER A 36 -21.74 -30.37 -16.69
N ALA A 37 -22.26 -30.81 -15.55
CA ALA A 37 -23.68 -30.68 -15.19
C ALA A 37 -24.09 -29.26 -14.74
N LYS A 38 -23.14 -28.33 -14.55
CA LYS A 38 -23.35 -26.98 -14.01
C LYS A 38 -22.72 -25.89 -14.88
N ILE A 39 -22.72 -26.10 -16.20
CA ILE A 39 -22.11 -25.17 -17.18
C ILE A 39 -22.73 -23.77 -17.10
N ASP A 40 -24.03 -23.66 -16.87
CA ASP A 40 -24.72 -22.37 -16.73
C ASP A 40 -24.21 -21.58 -15.52
N GLY A 41 -23.92 -22.26 -14.40
CA GLY A 41 -23.28 -21.67 -13.23
C GLY A 41 -21.88 -21.13 -13.52
N VAL A 42 -21.06 -21.89 -14.27
CA VAL A 42 -19.71 -21.44 -14.70
C VAL A 42 -19.80 -20.21 -15.60
N GLN A 43 -20.77 -20.20 -16.53
CA GLN A 43 -20.95 -19.09 -17.46
C GLN A 43 -21.43 -17.82 -16.76
N ARG A 44 -22.35 -17.94 -15.78
CA ARG A 44 -22.78 -16.81 -14.95
C ARG A 44 -21.62 -16.24 -14.13
N LEU A 45 -20.87 -17.08 -13.42
CA LEU A 45 -19.69 -16.65 -12.67
C LEU A 45 -18.65 -15.96 -13.56
N ALA A 46 -18.34 -16.54 -14.72
CA ALA A 46 -17.41 -15.95 -15.68
C ALA A 46 -17.88 -14.61 -16.23
N SER A 47 -19.18 -14.45 -16.50
CA SER A 47 -19.79 -13.20 -16.95
C SER A 47 -19.65 -12.11 -15.90
N ASP A 48 -20.01 -12.40 -14.65
CA ASP A 48 -19.95 -11.43 -13.55
C ASP A 48 -18.50 -11.04 -13.22
N LEU A 49 -17.57 -12.00 -13.22
CA LEU A 49 -16.14 -11.72 -13.08
C LEU A 49 -15.63 -10.83 -14.20
N SER A 50 -16.00 -11.10 -15.46
CA SER A 50 -15.58 -10.30 -16.61
C SER A 50 -16.12 -8.87 -16.53
N ALA A 51 -17.39 -8.71 -16.18
CA ALA A 51 -18.04 -7.41 -16.06
C ALA A 51 -17.46 -6.59 -14.90
N ALA A 52 -17.33 -7.19 -13.72
CA ALA A 52 -16.75 -6.54 -12.54
C ALA A 52 -15.28 -6.18 -12.77
N ARG A 53 -14.52 -7.03 -13.46
CA ARG A 53 -13.12 -6.79 -13.81
C ARG A 53 -12.96 -5.61 -14.77
N ALA A 54 -13.70 -5.60 -15.87
CA ALA A 54 -13.65 -4.54 -16.87
C ALA A 54 -14.04 -3.17 -16.28
N ALA A 55 -14.92 -3.15 -15.28
CA ALA A 55 -15.32 -1.92 -14.60
C ALA A 55 -14.18 -1.23 -13.81
N LEU A 56 -13.10 -1.96 -13.49
CA LEU A 56 -11.92 -1.43 -12.79
C LEU A 56 -10.89 -0.77 -13.71
N GLN A 57 -10.96 -1.01 -15.03
CA GLN A 57 -10.06 -0.41 -16.02
C GLN A 57 -8.57 -0.62 -15.69
N LEU A 58 -8.21 -1.82 -15.24
CA LEU A 58 -6.83 -2.18 -14.85
C LEU A 58 -5.99 -2.75 -16.01
N GLU A 59 -6.56 -2.84 -17.21
CA GLU A 59 -5.94 -3.53 -18.34
C GLU A 59 -5.08 -2.61 -19.22
N GLN A 60 -4.04 -3.17 -19.83
CA GLN A 60 -3.16 -2.42 -20.75
C GLN A 60 -3.89 -2.10 -22.07
N THR A 61 -4.37 -0.87 -22.25
CA THR A 61 -4.74 -0.37 -23.59
C THR A 61 -3.77 0.73 -24.03
N PRO A 62 -2.82 0.44 -24.95
CA PRO A 62 -1.78 1.40 -25.36
C PRO A 62 -2.25 2.58 -26.24
N SER A 63 -3.52 2.62 -26.66
CA SER A 63 -3.97 3.49 -27.78
C SER A 63 -5.09 4.47 -27.45
N VAL A 64 -5.59 4.49 -26.22
CA VAL A 64 -6.57 5.50 -25.79
C VAL A 64 -5.87 6.35 -24.77
N SER A 65 -5.71 7.65 -25.06
CA SER A 65 -5.47 8.67 -24.03
C SER A 65 -6.35 8.34 -22.85
N SER A 66 -5.77 7.71 -21.82
CA SER A 66 -6.53 7.14 -20.72
C SER A 66 -7.10 8.32 -19.96
N LYS A 67 -8.36 8.65 -20.28
CA LYS A 67 -9.14 9.63 -19.55
C LYS A 67 -9.04 9.26 -18.08
N SER A 68 -8.63 10.22 -17.26
CA SER A 68 -8.57 10.07 -15.80
C SER A 68 -9.86 9.43 -15.30
N VAL A 69 -9.71 8.36 -14.52
CA VAL A 69 -10.81 7.59 -13.94
C VAL A 69 -11.52 8.42 -12.87
N PHE A 70 -10.78 9.30 -12.21
CA PHE A 70 -11.27 10.14 -11.12
C PHE A 70 -11.35 11.60 -11.57
N GLN A 71 -12.55 12.06 -11.90
CA GLN A 71 -12.81 13.45 -12.30
C GLN A 71 -13.42 14.27 -11.17
N THR A 72 -14.19 13.61 -10.31
CA THR A 72 -14.93 14.18 -9.19
C THR A 72 -14.69 13.38 -7.91
N ALA A 73 -14.99 13.98 -6.77
CA ALA A 73 -14.85 13.30 -5.47
C ALA A 73 -15.75 12.06 -5.35
N ASP A 74 -16.90 12.03 -6.05
CA ASP A 74 -17.84 10.91 -6.05
C ASP A 74 -17.34 9.70 -6.84
N ASP A 75 -16.36 9.88 -7.72
CA ASP A 75 -15.74 8.79 -8.47
C ASP A 75 -14.94 7.86 -7.56
N ILE A 76 -14.38 8.38 -6.46
CA ILE A 76 -13.61 7.60 -5.49
C ILE A 76 -14.48 6.52 -4.82
N PRO A 77 -15.58 6.85 -4.08
CA PRO A 77 -16.43 5.83 -3.48
C PRO A 77 -17.10 4.94 -4.53
N SER A 78 -17.39 5.45 -5.73
CA SER A 78 -17.90 4.65 -6.85
C SER A 78 -16.90 3.58 -7.29
N TYR A 79 -15.63 3.95 -7.47
CA TYR A 79 -14.56 3.01 -7.80
C TYR A 79 -14.27 2.04 -6.65
N THR A 80 -14.23 2.51 -5.41
CA THR A 80 -14.07 1.65 -4.22
C THR A 80 -15.16 0.58 -4.14
N ARG A 81 -16.41 0.92 -4.50
CA ARG A 81 -17.51 -0.05 -4.58
C ARG A 81 -17.29 -1.08 -5.68
N LYS A 82 -16.87 -0.67 -6.89
CA LYS A 82 -16.52 -1.58 -7.99
C LYS A 82 -15.37 -2.52 -7.60
N LEU A 83 -14.36 -1.98 -6.92
CA LEU A 83 -13.23 -2.74 -6.40
C LEU A 83 -13.71 -3.80 -5.42
N ALA A 84 -14.52 -3.42 -4.44
CA ALA A 84 -15.11 -4.36 -3.47
C ALA A 84 -15.99 -5.43 -4.15
N GLN A 85 -16.76 -5.07 -5.18
CA GLN A 85 -17.59 -6.03 -5.95
C GLN A 85 -16.75 -7.11 -6.62
N TYR A 86 -15.67 -6.74 -7.31
CA TYR A 86 -14.79 -7.73 -7.94
C TYR A 86 -14.05 -8.58 -6.90
N LEU A 87 -13.55 -7.96 -5.83
CA LEU A 87 -12.89 -8.65 -4.73
C LEU A 87 -13.83 -9.64 -4.03
N ALA A 88 -15.12 -9.30 -3.86
CA ALA A 88 -16.14 -10.19 -3.30
C ALA A 88 -16.37 -11.45 -4.15
N LEU A 89 -16.27 -11.35 -5.48
CA LEU A 89 -16.33 -12.50 -6.38
C LEU A 89 -15.09 -13.38 -6.22
N ILE A 90 -13.89 -12.80 -6.16
CA ILE A 90 -12.63 -13.55 -5.94
C ILE A 90 -12.64 -14.25 -4.58
N LYS A 91 -13.14 -13.59 -3.54
CA LYS A 91 -13.16 -14.12 -2.17
C LYS A 91 -13.93 -15.44 -2.06
N GLY A 92 -14.96 -15.66 -2.88
CA GLY A 92 -15.70 -16.92 -2.87
C GLY A 92 -14.91 -18.14 -3.35
N PHE A 93 -13.80 -17.95 -4.09
CA PHE A 93 -12.88 -19.04 -4.44
C PHE A 93 -12.08 -19.56 -3.23
N THR A 94 -12.01 -18.78 -2.13
CA THR A 94 -11.29 -19.14 -0.90
C THR A 94 -12.20 -19.35 0.31
N GLU A 95 -13.35 -18.66 0.39
CA GLU A 95 -14.30 -18.76 1.52
C GLU A 95 -15.39 -19.84 1.36
N SER A 96 -15.59 -20.44 0.18
CA SER A 96 -16.53 -21.57 0.00
C SER A 96 -16.25 -22.76 0.94
N ALA A 97 -15.08 -22.76 1.58
CA ALA A 97 -14.67 -23.71 2.62
C ALA A 97 -15.31 -23.50 4.01
N GLN A 98 -15.92 -22.34 4.32
CA GLN A 98 -16.18 -21.94 5.72
C GLN A 98 -17.63 -22.05 6.23
N LYS A 99 -18.64 -22.26 5.39
CA LYS A 99 -20.05 -22.35 5.86
C LYS A 99 -20.80 -23.54 5.26
N ALA A 100 -20.54 -24.72 5.82
CA ALA A 100 -21.57 -25.74 5.96
C ALA A 100 -22.00 -25.73 7.43
N GLU A 101 -23.06 -24.99 7.78
CA GLU A 101 -23.75 -25.22 9.04
C GLU A 101 -24.37 -26.63 9.00
N PRO A 102 -24.34 -27.41 10.08
CA PRO A 102 -25.03 -28.68 10.12
C PRO A 102 -26.54 -28.42 10.00
N ASN A 103 -27.17 -29.06 9.01
CA ASN A 103 -28.60 -29.05 8.70
C ASN A 103 -29.51 -28.65 9.87
N ALA A 104 -30.09 -27.45 9.81
CA ALA A 104 -31.21 -27.04 10.66
C ALA A 104 -32.53 -27.78 10.35
N ASP A 105 -32.53 -28.71 9.38
CA ASP A 105 -33.70 -29.50 9.01
C ASP A 105 -33.86 -30.81 9.82
N ALA A 106 -32.90 -31.18 10.66
CA ALA A 106 -33.01 -32.36 11.52
C ALA A 106 -33.80 -32.11 12.83
N GLU A 107 -33.93 -30.85 13.28
CA GLU A 107 -34.62 -30.52 14.54
C GLU A 107 -36.11 -30.15 14.36
N ARG A 108 -36.64 -30.11 13.12
CA ARG A 108 -38.05 -29.79 12.85
C ARG A 108 -38.98 -30.99 12.62
N GLN A 109 -38.47 -32.22 12.72
CA GLN A 109 -39.30 -33.44 12.57
C GLN A 109 -39.54 -34.23 13.87
N ALA A 110 -39.11 -33.71 15.02
CA ALA A 110 -39.38 -34.33 16.32
C ALA A 110 -40.49 -33.60 17.09
N SER A 111 -41.69 -33.46 16.52
CA SER A 111 -42.89 -33.11 17.31
C SER A 111 -44.20 -33.36 16.55
N VAL A 112 -44.66 -34.61 16.49
CA VAL A 112 -46.10 -34.95 16.43
C VAL A 112 -46.30 -36.32 17.14
N PRO A 113 -47.35 -36.51 17.96
CA PRO A 113 -47.51 -37.66 18.84
C PRO A 113 -48.09 -38.90 18.16
N VAL A 114 -47.80 -40.04 18.79
CA VAL A 114 -48.23 -41.42 18.49
C VAL A 114 -49.74 -41.61 18.67
N THR A 115 -50.40 -42.28 17.72
CA THR A 115 -51.55 -43.15 17.97
C THR A 115 -51.56 -44.34 17.01
N ASP A 116 -51.84 -45.52 17.59
CA ASP A 116 -51.77 -46.88 17.05
C ASP A 116 -52.74 -47.23 15.91
N SER A 117 -52.36 -48.21 15.05
CA SER A 117 -53.09 -49.50 14.90
C SER A 117 -52.56 -50.44 13.79
N SER A 118 -52.24 -51.66 14.23
CA SER A 118 -52.45 -53.02 13.64
C SER A 118 -51.95 -53.44 12.23
N THR A 119 -50.91 -54.30 12.28
CA THR A 119 -50.74 -55.66 11.67
C THR A 119 -51.09 -55.96 10.19
N GLY A 120 -50.11 -56.53 9.48
CA GLY A 120 -50.31 -57.40 8.30
C GLY A 120 -49.03 -57.66 7.50
N GLU A 121 -48.58 -58.92 7.45
CA GLU A 121 -47.35 -59.44 6.84
C GLU A 121 -47.19 -59.20 5.33
N SER A 122 -45.97 -58.93 4.86
CA SER A 122 -45.38 -59.61 3.70
C SER A 122 -43.89 -59.23 3.55
N LEU A 123 -43.02 -60.20 3.80
CA LEU A 123 -41.59 -60.17 3.48
C LEU A 123 -41.38 -59.94 1.97
N ARG A 124 -40.95 -58.74 1.58
CA ARG A 124 -40.20 -58.49 0.34
C ARG A 124 -39.09 -57.49 0.63
N GLN A 125 -37.85 -57.96 0.56
CA GLN A 125 -36.66 -57.13 0.50
C GLN A 125 -36.80 -56.14 -0.66
N PRO A 126 -36.58 -54.83 -0.45
CA PRO A 126 -36.16 -53.95 -1.50
C PRO A 126 -34.63 -53.91 -1.54
N LEU A 127 -34.12 -54.15 -2.74
CA LEU A 127 -32.75 -53.93 -3.19
C LEU A 127 -32.28 -52.53 -2.71
N VAL A 128 -31.32 -52.49 -1.79
CA VAL A 128 -30.64 -51.25 -1.41
C VAL A 128 -29.70 -50.90 -2.56
N GLU A 129 -30.17 -50.07 -3.49
CA GLU A 129 -29.28 -49.24 -4.29
C GLU A 129 -28.58 -48.29 -3.33
N ALA A 130 -27.28 -48.50 -3.14
CA ALA A 130 -26.42 -47.59 -2.41
C ALA A 130 -26.38 -46.25 -3.14
N THR A 131 -27.27 -45.33 -2.77
CA THR A 131 -27.06 -43.90 -3.03
C THR A 131 -25.85 -43.49 -2.22
N ALA A 132 -24.74 -43.30 -2.93
CA ALA A 132 -23.48 -42.82 -2.39
C ALA A 132 -23.73 -41.60 -1.49
N ASP A 133 -23.32 -41.75 -0.24
CA ASP A 133 -23.35 -40.72 0.79
C ASP A 133 -22.78 -39.41 0.24
N GLY A 134 -23.62 -38.37 0.26
CA GLY A 134 -23.28 -37.00 -0.05
C GLY A 134 -22.38 -36.43 1.04
N GLN A 135 -21.08 -36.74 0.96
CA GLN A 135 -20.05 -36.07 1.73
C GLN A 135 -19.64 -34.82 0.94
N LEU A 136 -20.30 -33.69 1.21
CA LEU A 136 -19.91 -32.37 0.70
C LEU A 136 -18.56 -31.97 1.31
N THR A 137 -17.48 -32.47 0.72
CA THR A 137 -16.12 -32.06 1.04
C THR A 137 -15.88 -30.65 0.51
N ALA A 138 -15.49 -29.72 1.38
CA ALA A 138 -15.13 -28.35 1.04
C ALA A 138 -14.25 -28.27 -0.23
N THR A 139 -14.77 -27.61 -1.26
CA THR A 139 -14.16 -27.53 -2.59
C THR A 139 -13.20 -26.33 -2.65
N ASP A 140 -11.90 -26.56 -2.47
CA ASP A 140 -10.90 -25.50 -2.62
C ASP A 140 -10.64 -25.21 -4.11
N CYS A 141 -11.15 -24.07 -4.60
CA CYS A 141 -11.01 -23.61 -5.98
C CYS A 141 -9.95 -22.51 -6.13
N ASN A 142 -9.07 -22.34 -5.14
CA ASN A 142 -8.07 -21.28 -5.10
C ASN A 142 -7.15 -21.27 -6.33
N GLY A 143 -6.86 -22.43 -6.95
CA GLY A 143 -6.04 -22.52 -8.17
C GLY A 143 -6.76 -22.15 -9.48
N CYS A 144 -8.08 -21.93 -9.47
CA CYS A 144 -8.87 -21.72 -10.69
C CYS A 144 -8.58 -20.39 -11.39
N LEU A 145 -7.86 -19.45 -10.76
CA LEU A 145 -7.51 -18.14 -11.32
C LEU A 145 -6.05 -18.05 -11.82
N ASN A 146 -5.34 -19.19 -11.90
CA ASN A 146 -3.91 -19.27 -12.29
C ASN A 146 -3.55 -18.70 -13.67
N PHE A 147 -4.54 -18.42 -14.51
CA PHE A 147 -4.39 -17.82 -15.83
C PHE A 147 -4.37 -16.29 -15.81
N CYS A 148 -4.74 -15.64 -14.70
CA CYS A 148 -4.73 -14.18 -14.59
C CYS A 148 -3.29 -13.67 -14.62
N ARG A 149 -2.99 -12.72 -15.53
CA ARG A 149 -1.63 -12.19 -15.73
C ARG A 149 -1.55 -10.73 -15.33
N TRP A 150 -0.41 -10.40 -14.75
CA TRP A 150 -0.09 -9.08 -14.23
C TRP A 150 1.31 -8.66 -14.64
N GLN A 151 1.50 -7.37 -14.89
CA GLN A 151 2.81 -6.75 -14.93
C GLN A 151 3.25 -6.44 -13.50
N ASP A 152 4.45 -6.87 -13.13
CA ASP A 152 5.09 -6.50 -11.86
C ASP A 152 5.59 -5.05 -11.92
N ALA A 153 5.24 -4.24 -10.93
CA ALA A 153 5.49 -2.80 -10.93
C ALA A 153 6.97 -2.43 -10.78
N LEU A 154 7.77 -3.32 -10.18
CA LEU A 154 9.20 -3.09 -9.93
C LEU A 154 10.06 -3.56 -11.11
N THR A 155 9.77 -4.74 -11.64
CA THR A 155 10.59 -5.42 -12.65
C THR A 155 10.05 -5.26 -14.07
N GLY A 156 8.77 -4.88 -14.21
CA GLY A 156 8.08 -4.81 -15.50
C GLY A 156 7.76 -6.18 -16.13
N GLN A 157 8.15 -7.28 -15.46
CA GLN A 157 7.96 -8.64 -15.96
C GLN A 157 6.49 -9.08 -15.82
N THR A 158 6.07 -10.03 -16.65
CA THR A 158 4.74 -10.64 -16.51
C THR A 158 4.77 -11.75 -15.48
N VAL A 159 3.84 -11.71 -14.53
CA VAL A 159 3.63 -12.69 -13.46
C VAL A 159 2.19 -13.21 -13.54
N TYR A 160 1.99 -14.49 -13.20
CA TYR A 160 0.66 -15.11 -13.12
C TYR A 160 0.18 -15.10 -11.67
N ALA A 161 -1.08 -14.76 -11.44
CA ALA A 161 -1.74 -14.92 -10.15
C ALA A 161 -2.02 -16.41 -9.93
N ARG A 162 -1.08 -17.16 -9.35
CA ARG A 162 -1.14 -18.62 -9.22
C ARG A 162 -2.30 -19.11 -8.34
N SER A 163 -2.92 -18.20 -7.61
CA SER A 163 -4.07 -18.48 -6.76
C SER A 163 -5.04 -17.30 -6.70
N ALA A 164 -6.27 -17.54 -6.23
CA ALA A 164 -7.28 -16.51 -6.04
C ALA A 164 -6.83 -15.45 -5.02
N ARG A 165 -6.09 -15.87 -3.98
CA ARG A 165 -5.44 -14.93 -3.05
C ARG A 165 -4.43 -14.03 -3.76
N GLN A 166 -3.64 -14.57 -4.67
CA GLN A 166 -2.69 -13.75 -5.44
C GLN A 166 -3.42 -12.76 -6.35
N GLU A 167 -4.49 -13.19 -7.04
CA GLU A 167 -5.31 -12.27 -7.85
C GLU A 167 -5.86 -11.15 -6.97
N TYR A 168 -6.41 -11.48 -5.80
CA TYR A 168 -6.92 -10.51 -4.82
C TYR A 168 -5.88 -9.45 -4.44
N ALA A 169 -4.66 -9.88 -4.09
CA ALA A 169 -3.56 -8.98 -3.74
C ALA A 169 -3.09 -8.13 -4.95
N HIS A 170 -2.98 -8.73 -6.13
CA HIS A 170 -2.59 -8.02 -7.35
C HIS A 170 -3.59 -6.91 -7.71
N VAL A 171 -4.89 -7.17 -7.56
CA VAL A 171 -5.97 -6.21 -7.78
C VAL A 171 -5.85 -5.01 -6.86
N LEU A 172 -5.67 -5.26 -5.57
CA LEU A 172 -5.56 -4.20 -4.56
C LEU A 172 -4.34 -3.32 -4.84
N LEU A 173 -3.17 -3.93 -5.06
CA LEU A 173 -1.96 -3.18 -5.40
C LEU A 173 -2.15 -2.35 -6.69
N ALA A 174 -2.80 -2.90 -7.72
CA ALA A 174 -3.05 -2.19 -8.98
C ALA A 174 -4.04 -1.03 -8.80
N GLY A 175 -5.12 -1.24 -8.04
CA GLY A 175 -6.10 -0.20 -7.73
C GLY A 175 -5.50 0.96 -6.95
N GLY A 176 -4.64 0.68 -5.95
CA GLY A 176 -3.93 1.73 -5.22
C GLY A 176 -2.94 2.49 -6.11
N ILE A 177 -2.21 1.80 -6.98
CA ILE A 177 -1.29 2.42 -7.97
C ILE A 177 -2.07 3.34 -8.93
N LEU A 178 -3.24 2.92 -9.40
CA LEU A 178 -4.11 3.73 -10.26
C LEU A 178 -4.54 5.02 -9.53
N MET A 179 -5.00 4.92 -8.28
CA MET A 179 -5.38 6.08 -7.47
C MET A 179 -4.21 7.05 -7.27
N MET A 180 -3.02 6.55 -6.93
CA MET A 180 -1.81 7.39 -6.81
C MET A 180 -1.43 8.06 -8.14
N THR A 181 -1.58 7.35 -9.26
CA THR A 181 -1.25 7.88 -10.59
C THR A 181 -2.21 9.00 -10.99
N ASP A 182 -3.51 8.85 -10.73
CA ASP A 182 -4.48 9.90 -10.99
C ASP A 182 -4.32 11.09 -10.03
N ALA A 183 -3.99 10.85 -8.75
CA ALA A 183 -3.63 11.91 -7.81
C ALA A 183 -2.43 12.71 -8.30
N ARG A 184 -1.36 12.04 -8.73
CA ARG A 184 -0.18 12.67 -9.35
C ARG A 184 -0.56 13.55 -10.52
N ASN A 185 -1.40 13.07 -11.45
CA ASN A 185 -1.84 13.85 -12.60
C ASN A 185 -2.58 15.14 -12.18
N LYS A 186 -3.38 15.10 -11.11
CA LYS A 186 -4.01 16.30 -10.54
C LYS A 186 -2.99 17.24 -9.92
N VAL A 187 -2.02 16.72 -9.18
CA VAL A 187 -0.97 17.54 -8.54
C VAL A 187 -0.08 18.21 -9.58
N ASP A 188 0.28 17.51 -10.65
CA ASP A 188 1.06 18.08 -11.74
C ASP A 188 0.30 19.23 -12.43
N ALA A 189 -1.02 19.09 -12.64
CA ALA A 189 -1.85 20.18 -13.14
C ALA A 189 -1.85 21.39 -12.20
N ILE A 190 -2.06 21.17 -10.90
CA ILE A 190 -2.03 22.21 -9.87
C ILE A 190 -0.68 22.95 -9.85
N LEU A 191 0.43 22.21 -9.94
CA LEU A 191 1.78 22.78 -9.90
C LEU A 191 2.17 23.50 -11.19
N SER A 192 1.49 23.22 -12.30
CA SER A 192 1.69 23.94 -13.57
C SER A 192 1.02 25.31 -13.61
N GLU A 193 0.07 25.55 -12.69
CA GLU A 193 -0.67 26.80 -12.57
C GLU A 193 -0.01 27.78 -11.58
N ARG A 194 -0.53 29.01 -11.50
CA ARG A 194 -0.08 29.97 -10.49
C ARG A 194 -0.65 29.56 -9.13
N LEU A 195 0.19 29.44 -8.11
CA LEU A 195 -0.24 29.07 -6.75
C LEU A 195 -1.28 30.01 -6.13
N SER A 196 -1.42 31.25 -6.63
CA SER A 196 -2.47 32.19 -6.22
C SER A 196 -3.86 31.83 -6.76
N GLU A 197 -3.94 30.98 -7.78
CA GLU A 197 -5.15 30.54 -8.47
C GLU A 197 -5.35 29.04 -8.26
N LEU A 198 -5.02 28.54 -7.06
CA LEU A 198 -5.07 27.12 -6.72
C LEU A 198 -6.50 26.55 -6.90
N ASP A 199 -6.64 25.53 -7.76
CA ASP A 199 -7.88 24.77 -7.84
C ASP A 199 -8.05 23.88 -6.59
N GLU A 200 -8.76 24.41 -5.59
CA GLU A 200 -9.10 23.71 -4.34
C GLU A 200 -9.87 22.40 -4.59
N THR A 201 -10.61 22.29 -5.70
CA THR A 201 -11.37 21.07 -6.03
C THR A 201 -10.41 19.96 -6.46
N GLN A 202 -9.46 20.26 -7.35
CA GLN A 202 -8.44 19.30 -7.76
C GLN A 202 -7.50 18.95 -6.61
N LEU A 203 -7.16 19.93 -5.76
CA LEU A 203 -6.34 19.70 -4.57
C LEU A 203 -7.01 18.72 -3.60
N LYS A 204 -8.29 18.95 -3.30
CA LYS A 204 -9.08 18.06 -2.43
C LYS A 204 -9.24 16.67 -3.04
N LEU A 205 -9.47 16.58 -4.35
CA LEU A 205 -9.57 15.31 -5.05
C LEU A 205 -8.25 14.52 -4.99
N ALA A 206 -7.12 15.16 -5.27
CA ALA A 206 -5.79 14.55 -5.17
C ALA A 206 -5.50 14.07 -3.74
N TYR A 207 -5.81 14.90 -2.75
CA TYR A 207 -5.67 14.56 -1.33
C TYR A 207 -6.50 13.32 -0.96
N GLN A 208 -7.79 13.28 -1.33
CA GLN A 208 -8.65 12.14 -1.05
C GLN A 208 -8.16 10.86 -1.75
N LEU A 209 -7.74 10.95 -3.01
CA LEU A 209 -7.18 9.81 -3.74
C LEU A 209 -5.97 9.20 -3.01
N LEU A 210 -5.08 10.03 -2.46
CA LEU A 210 -3.91 9.55 -1.73
C LEU A 210 -4.29 8.85 -0.42
N LEU A 211 -5.28 9.37 0.33
CA LEU A 211 -5.76 8.71 1.56
C LEU A 211 -6.43 7.36 1.26
N HIS A 212 -7.24 7.29 0.20
CA HIS A 212 -7.88 6.05 -0.24
C HIS A 212 -6.87 5.06 -0.80
N ALA A 213 -5.87 5.52 -1.56
CA ALA A 213 -4.79 4.66 -2.04
C ALA A 213 -4.04 4.03 -0.87
N ALA A 214 -3.70 4.81 0.16
CA ALA A 214 -3.06 4.29 1.37
C ALA A 214 -3.88 3.16 2.02
N GLY A 215 -5.19 3.35 2.20
CA GLY A 215 -6.05 2.30 2.78
C GLY A 215 -6.23 1.07 1.88
N VAL A 216 -6.22 1.23 0.55
CA VAL A 216 -6.20 0.10 -0.39
C VAL A 216 -4.90 -0.70 -0.28
N PHE A 217 -3.76 -0.03 -0.09
CA PHE A 217 -2.50 -0.74 0.15
C PHE A 217 -2.46 -1.44 1.51
N GLU A 218 -3.06 -0.87 2.56
CA GLU A 218 -3.21 -1.56 3.84
C GLU A 218 -4.06 -2.82 3.71
N ALA A 219 -5.19 -2.75 2.99
CA ALA A 219 -5.99 -3.93 2.67
C ALA A 219 -5.20 -4.95 1.83
N CYS A 220 -4.28 -4.50 0.97
CA CYS A 220 -3.37 -5.38 0.23
C CYS A 220 -2.42 -6.13 1.15
N LEU A 221 -1.89 -5.48 2.19
CA LEU A 221 -1.02 -6.10 3.19
C LEU A 221 -1.79 -7.15 4.00
N GLU A 222 -3.00 -6.83 4.44
CA GLU A 222 -3.86 -7.76 5.15
C GLU A 222 -4.18 -9.00 4.30
N ALA A 223 -4.43 -8.82 3.00
CA ALA A 223 -4.71 -9.93 2.07
C ALA A 223 -3.53 -10.90 1.87
N ILE A 224 -2.31 -10.49 2.18
CA ILE A 224 -1.10 -11.32 2.12
C ILE A 224 -0.56 -11.70 3.50
N ASP A 225 -1.41 -11.60 4.53
CA ASP A 225 -1.10 -11.92 5.93
C ASP A 225 0.06 -11.09 6.52
N VAL A 226 0.16 -9.82 6.12
CA VAL A 226 1.11 -8.83 6.66
C VAL A 226 0.33 -7.74 7.38
N ALA A 227 0.62 -7.53 8.68
CA ALA A 227 0.01 -6.45 9.43
C ALA A 227 0.51 -5.08 8.94
N PRO A 228 -0.39 -4.13 8.58
CA PRO A 228 0.00 -2.78 8.25
C PRO A 228 0.76 -2.11 9.39
N ARG A 229 1.85 -1.43 9.05
CA ARG A 229 2.62 -0.61 9.99
C ARG A 229 2.28 0.86 9.81
N SER A 230 2.12 1.57 10.92
CA SER A 230 1.96 3.03 10.94
C SER A 230 3.30 3.75 11.02
N ILE A 231 3.40 4.89 10.34
CA ILE A 231 4.49 5.87 10.53
C ILE A 231 3.90 7.28 10.60
N GLY A 232 4.69 8.21 11.14
CA GLY A 232 4.33 9.60 11.35
C GLY A 232 4.07 9.93 12.82
N ALA A 233 3.90 11.21 13.11
CA ALA A 233 3.49 11.68 14.42
C ALA A 233 2.10 11.15 14.82
N GLU A 234 1.82 11.14 16.13
CA GLU A 234 0.46 10.92 16.61
C GLU A 234 -0.50 11.89 15.92
N PHE A 235 -1.66 11.37 15.55
CA PHE A 235 -2.64 12.16 14.83
C PHE A 235 -3.16 13.29 15.72
N ALA A 236 -3.12 14.51 15.19
CA ALA A 236 -3.71 15.64 15.88
C ALA A 236 -5.23 15.56 15.79
N ASP A 237 -5.90 15.17 16.87
CA ASP A 237 -7.33 15.43 17.00
C ASP A 237 -7.54 16.92 17.27
N LEU A 238 -7.74 17.69 16.20
CA LEU A 238 -8.02 19.13 16.26
C LEU A 238 -9.38 19.45 16.92
N GLY A 239 -10.16 18.44 17.31
CA GLY A 239 -11.41 18.57 18.07
C GLY A 239 -11.28 18.35 19.58
N ALA A 240 -10.13 17.89 20.08
CA ALA A 240 -9.91 17.69 21.51
C ALA A 240 -9.40 18.99 22.14
N THR A 241 -10.22 19.66 22.96
CA THR A 241 -9.74 20.67 23.90
C THR A 241 -8.70 20.03 24.80
N VAL A 242 -7.45 20.46 24.67
CA VAL A 242 -6.34 20.01 25.51
C VAL A 242 -6.58 20.51 26.93
N GLU A 243 -7.02 19.62 27.82
CA GLU A 243 -6.88 19.86 29.25
C GLU A 243 -5.39 19.83 29.59
N THR A 244 -4.80 21.01 29.79
CA THR A 244 -3.50 21.16 30.43
C THR A 244 -3.56 20.58 31.85
N LYS A 245 -3.09 19.36 32.04
CA LYS A 245 -2.72 18.87 33.38
C LYS A 245 -1.29 19.27 33.66
N THR A 246 -1.14 20.26 34.52
CA THR A 246 0.07 20.49 35.31
C THR A 246 0.16 19.40 36.36
N ASP A 247 1.13 18.50 36.26
CA ASP A 247 1.53 17.67 37.39
C ASP A 247 2.96 18.04 37.79
N ASP A 248 3.03 18.78 38.88
CA ASP A 248 4.21 18.96 39.72
C ASP A 248 4.01 18.10 40.97
N THR A 249 4.81 17.04 41.12
CA THR A 249 5.45 16.58 42.36
C THR A 249 5.98 15.16 42.19
N GLY A 250 7.27 14.97 42.50
CA GLY A 250 7.92 13.66 42.48
C GLY A 250 7.76 12.87 43.78
N ALA A 251 7.90 11.54 43.69
CA ALA A 251 8.63 10.68 44.64
C ALA A 251 8.61 9.18 44.23
N ALA A 252 9.82 8.59 44.21
CA ALA A 252 10.22 7.18 44.28
C ALA A 252 9.97 6.21 43.08
N PRO A 253 10.92 5.28 42.80
CA PRO A 253 10.88 4.40 41.63
C PRO A 253 10.03 3.15 41.87
N ASP A 254 9.25 2.82 40.86
CA ASP A 254 8.21 1.79 40.83
C ASP A 254 8.81 0.38 40.62
N ASP A 255 9.28 -0.26 41.71
CA ASP A 255 9.70 -1.67 41.73
C ASP A 255 8.54 -2.65 41.44
N ASP A 256 7.30 -2.17 41.49
CA ASP A 256 6.09 -2.97 41.27
C ASP A 256 5.77 -3.17 39.77
N MET A 257 6.20 -2.22 38.91
CA MET A 257 6.07 -2.31 37.45
C MET A 257 6.94 -3.41 36.83
N MET A 258 8.17 -3.58 37.31
CA MET A 258 9.06 -4.65 36.83
C MET A 258 8.64 -6.03 37.35
N ALA A 259 7.98 -6.10 38.52
CA ALA A 259 7.37 -7.33 39.01
C ALA A 259 6.16 -7.75 38.17
N LYS A 260 5.26 -6.80 37.85
CA LYS A 260 4.13 -7.02 36.93
C LYS A 260 4.59 -7.46 35.54
N TRP A 261 5.62 -6.83 34.99
CA TRP A 261 6.16 -7.21 33.68
C TRP A 261 6.75 -8.63 33.68
N ARG A 262 7.41 -9.07 34.75
CA ARG A 262 7.91 -10.46 34.88
C ARG A 262 6.79 -11.48 35.04
N GLU A 263 5.70 -11.12 35.71
CA GLU A 263 4.49 -11.96 35.84
C GLU A 263 3.81 -12.15 34.46
N GLU A 264 3.72 -11.07 33.68
CA GLU A 264 3.12 -11.03 32.34
C GLU A 264 3.93 -11.87 31.33
N GLN A 265 5.26 -11.83 31.39
CA GLN A 265 6.12 -12.71 30.60
C GLN A 265 5.94 -14.20 30.95
N ARG A 266 5.65 -14.52 32.23
CA ARG A 266 5.42 -15.90 32.67
C ARG A 266 4.07 -16.43 32.20
N GLN A 267 3.03 -15.58 32.19
CA GLN A 267 1.71 -15.92 31.66
C GLN A 267 1.78 -16.12 30.14
N ALA A 268 2.47 -15.25 29.40
CA ALA A 268 2.68 -15.39 27.96
C ALA A 268 3.41 -16.70 27.59
N GLN A 269 4.38 -17.14 28.41
CA GLN A 269 5.08 -18.42 28.22
C GLN A 269 4.23 -19.66 28.59
N GLN A 270 3.31 -19.55 29.54
CA GLN A 270 2.38 -20.63 29.88
C GLN A 270 1.27 -20.78 28.83
N GLU A 271 0.82 -19.69 28.22
CA GLU A 271 -0.12 -19.72 27.08
C GLU A 271 0.50 -20.30 25.81
N THR A 272 1.79 -20.05 25.55
CA THR A 272 2.50 -20.70 24.44
C THR A 272 2.69 -22.20 24.68
N LYS A 273 2.90 -22.64 25.93
CA LYS A 273 3.01 -24.06 26.27
C LYS A 273 1.68 -24.81 26.24
N LYS A 274 0.54 -24.15 26.53
CA LYS A 274 -0.80 -24.75 26.36
C LYS A 274 -1.24 -24.88 24.90
N LYS A 275 -0.62 -24.14 23.97
CA LYS A 275 -0.80 -24.30 22.51
C LYS A 275 0.00 -25.44 21.89
N ILE A 276 0.85 -26.13 22.67
CA ILE A 276 1.66 -27.28 22.21
C ILE A 276 1.30 -28.51 23.05
N ILE A 277 0.05 -28.96 22.94
CA ILE A 277 -0.35 -30.32 23.29
C ILE A 277 -1.11 -30.84 22.07
N PRO A 278 -0.57 -31.81 21.32
CA PRO A 278 -1.23 -32.35 20.14
C PRO A 278 -2.28 -33.36 20.58
N ASP A 279 -3.56 -32.97 20.54
CA ASP A 279 -4.64 -33.95 20.54
C ASP A 279 -4.77 -34.54 19.13
N SER A 280 -4.48 -35.83 19.06
CA SER A 280 -4.43 -36.63 17.85
C SER A 280 -5.80 -36.74 17.18
N LYS A 281 -6.03 -35.94 16.13
CA LYS A 281 -6.95 -36.19 15.01
C LYS A 281 -6.41 -35.53 13.73
N ASP A 282 -5.20 -35.93 13.36
CA ASP A 282 -4.47 -35.42 12.20
C ASP A 282 -4.74 -36.25 10.94
N THR A 283 -5.41 -35.63 9.95
CA THR A 283 -5.10 -35.87 8.52
C THR A 283 -5.67 -34.78 7.59
N MET A 284 -6.71 -34.04 7.99
CA MET A 284 -7.30 -32.97 7.14
C MET A 284 -6.74 -31.56 7.39
N ASP A 285 -6.36 -31.21 8.62
CA ASP A 285 -5.86 -29.86 8.93
C ASP A 285 -4.40 -29.63 8.49
N ASN A 286 -3.58 -30.68 8.42
CA ASN A 286 -2.20 -30.58 7.92
C ASN A 286 -2.12 -30.24 6.41
N ASN A 287 -3.11 -30.63 5.60
CA ASN A 287 -3.12 -30.27 4.18
C ASN A 287 -3.54 -28.81 3.94
N ARG A 288 -4.38 -28.23 4.82
CA ARG A 288 -4.87 -26.84 4.70
C ARG A 288 -3.83 -25.82 5.16
N SER A 289 -3.17 -26.09 6.29
CA SER A 289 -2.06 -25.25 6.75
C SER A 289 -0.90 -25.27 5.76
N ALA A 290 -0.62 -26.41 5.13
CA ALA A 290 0.37 -26.54 4.07
C ALA A 290 0.00 -25.75 2.81
N ALA A 291 -1.24 -25.82 2.32
CA ALA A 291 -1.68 -25.09 1.13
C ALA A 291 -1.66 -23.56 1.31
N VAL A 292 -2.14 -23.05 2.45
CA VAL A 292 -2.05 -21.62 2.78
C VAL A 292 -0.60 -21.18 2.95
N SER A 293 0.24 -22.02 3.57
CA SER A 293 1.68 -21.76 3.73
C SER A 293 2.43 -21.76 2.39
N GLU A 294 2.05 -22.62 1.44
CA GLU A 294 2.66 -22.67 0.11
C GLU A 294 2.27 -21.45 -0.73
N ASP A 295 1.01 -21.03 -0.68
CA ASP A 295 0.52 -19.83 -1.36
C ASP A 295 1.23 -18.55 -0.91
N LEU A 296 1.40 -18.38 0.41
CA LEU A 296 2.17 -17.28 1.00
C LEU A 296 3.66 -17.38 0.63
N ALA A 297 4.22 -18.59 0.56
CA ALA A 297 5.59 -18.78 0.10
C ALA A 297 5.77 -18.43 -1.39
N MET A 298 4.74 -18.63 -2.22
CA MET A 298 4.75 -18.24 -3.63
C MET A 298 4.61 -16.72 -3.80
N LEU A 299 3.83 -16.03 -2.95
CA LEU A 299 3.74 -14.57 -2.94
C LEU A 299 5.09 -13.89 -2.70
N LYS A 300 5.97 -14.50 -1.88
CA LYS A 300 7.35 -14.02 -1.68
C LYS A 300 8.20 -14.00 -2.96
N ARG A 301 7.79 -14.72 -4.01
CA ARG A 301 8.48 -14.77 -5.30
C ARG A 301 8.01 -13.67 -6.26
N VAL A 302 6.90 -12.99 -5.94
CA VAL A 302 6.38 -11.87 -6.73
C VAL A 302 7.05 -10.58 -6.21
N PRO A 303 7.95 -9.94 -6.98
CA PRO A 303 8.78 -8.85 -6.47
C PRO A 303 8.01 -7.71 -5.80
N ASP A 304 6.91 -7.26 -6.42
CA ASP A 304 6.10 -6.15 -5.92
C ASP A 304 5.09 -6.51 -4.82
N LEU A 305 4.96 -7.79 -4.46
CA LEU A 305 4.15 -8.24 -3.31
C LEU A 305 5.00 -8.92 -2.22
N ALA A 306 6.28 -9.17 -2.47
CA ALA A 306 7.15 -9.91 -1.58
C ALA A 306 7.24 -9.26 -0.18
N ASP A 307 6.87 -10.04 0.83
CA ASP A 307 6.79 -9.65 2.24
C ASP A 307 6.00 -8.33 2.49
N GLY A 308 5.12 -7.92 1.57
CA GLY A 308 4.38 -6.66 1.65
C GLY A 308 5.22 -5.38 1.64
N ARG A 309 6.52 -5.46 1.31
CA ARG A 309 7.44 -4.32 1.42
C ARG A 309 7.03 -3.14 0.55
N PHE A 310 6.66 -3.44 -0.69
CA PHE A 310 6.30 -2.46 -1.69
C PHE A 310 4.93 -1.81 -1.43
N PRO A 311 3.82 -2.56 -1.20
CA PRO A 311 2.55 -1.94 -0.80
C PRO A 311 2.68 -1.13 0.50
N GLN A 312 3.45 -1.60 1.48
CA GLN A 312 3.72 -0.83 2.70
C GLN A 312 4.41 0.50 2.41
N LEU A 313 5.43 0.49 1.54
CA LEU A 313 6.13 1.70 1.15
C LEU A 313 5.21 2.67 0.41
N LEU A 314 4.38 2.18 -0.53
CA LEU A 314 3.45 3.03 -1.27
C LEU A 314 2.38 3.63 -0.36
N ALA A 315 1.87 2.89 0.63
CA ALA A 315 0.95 3.42 1.64
C ALA A 315 1.55 4.62 2.36
N TRP A 316 2.81 4.50 2.80
CA TRP A 316 3.52 5.55 3.50
C TRP A 316 3.84 6.76 2.63
N ILE A 317 4.24 6.54 1.38
CA ILE A 317 4.48 7.61 0.42
C ILE A 317 3.18 8.34 0.08
N ALA A 318 2.07 7.63 -0.08
CA ALA A 318 0.77 8.24 -0.33
C ALA A 318 0.35 9.16 0.82
N LEU A 319 0.52 8.73 2.09
CA LEU A 319 0.26 9.59 3.25
C LEU A 319 1.21 10.79 3.31
N ALA A 320 2.50 10.60 3.05
CA ALA A 320 3.46 11.70 3.00
C ALA A 320 3.04 12.75 1.96
N GLN A 321 2.72 12.33 0.73
CA GLN A 321 2.22 13.21 -0.33
C GLN A 321 0.90 13.89 0.02
N ALA A 322 -0.02 13.19 0.69
CA ALA A 322 -1.26 13.81 1.16
C ALA A 322 -0.97 14.94 2.16
N GLN A 323 0.01 14.73 3.05
CA GLN A 323 0.45 15.73 4.01
C GLN A 323 1.16 16.91 3.32
N GLU A 324 1.89 16.69 2.21
CA GLU A 324 2.44 17.77 1.36
C GLU A 324 1.33 18.68 0.84
N LEU A 325 0.20 18.12 0.38
CA LEU A 325 -0.95 18.90 -0.09
C LEU A 325 -1.63 19.69 1.04
N VAL A 326 -1.60 19.19 2.28
CA VAL A 326 -2.07 19.95 3.45
C VAL A 326 -1.19 21.17 3.70
N VAL A 327 0.14 21.01 3.60
CA VAL A 327 1.09 22.14 3.70
C VAL A 327 0.87 23.12 2.55
N LEU A 328 0.68 22.63 1.32
CA LEU A 328 0.43 23.48 0.15
C LEU A 328 -0.80 24.35 0.36
N ARG A 329 -1.91 23.74 0.79
CA ARG A 329 -3.14 24.45 1.14
C ARG A 329 -2.93 25.44 2.29
N GLY A 330 -2.09 25.11 3.26
CA GLY A 330 -1.81 25.96 4.41
C GLY A 330 -1.06 27.23 4.02
N VAL A 331 -0.08 27.13 3.12
CA VAL A 331 0.72 28.27 2.67
C VAL A 331 0.04 29.15 1.62
N THR A 332 -0.99 28.65 0.93
CA THR A 332 -1.75 29.45 -0.07
C THR A 332 -2.89 30.26 0.54
N ARG A 333 -3.12 30.17 1.85
CA ARG A 333 -4.12 30.99 2.57
C ARG A 333 -3.62 32.42 2.76
N GLU A 334 -4.57 33.33 2.96
CA GLU A 334 -4.28 34.74 3.30
C GLU A 334 -3.45 34.88 4.57
N VAL A 335 -3.70 34.02 5.56
CA VAL A 335 -2.96 33.96 6.83
C VAL A 335 -2.34 32.58 6.97
N VAL A 336 -1.01 32.55 7.02
CA VAL A 336 -0.22 31.31 7.14
C VAL A 336 0.20 31.10 8.59
N ASP A 337 -0.17 29.97 9.17
CA ASP A 337 0.37 29.51 10.45
C ASP A 337 1.69 28.78 10.23
N PHE A 338 2.81 29.53 10.25
CA PHE A 338 4.13 28.95 10.07
C PHE A 338 4.53 27.95 11.16
N THR A 339 3.97 28.06 12.37
CA THR A 339 4.23 27.08 13.43
C THR A 339 3.63 25.74 13.05
N LEU A 340 2.38 25.74 12.58
CA LEU A 340 1.75 24.55 12.06
C LEU A 340 2.53 24.00 10.85
N MET A 341 2.85 24.84 9.86
CA MET A 341 3.57 24.41 8.66
C MET A 341 4.93 23.75 8.98
N ALA A 342 5.65 24.23 9.99
CA ALA A 342 6.88 23.61 10.47
C ALA A 342 6.62 22.18 10.97
N LYS A 343 5.65 22.00 11.88
CA LYS A 343 5.32 20.69 12.47
C LYS A 343 4.82 19.68 11.43
N LEU A 344 3.99 20.13 10.49
CA LEU A 344 3.52 19.29 9.38
C LEU A 344 4.67 18.89 8.45
N SER A 345 5.61 19.79 8.17
CA SER A 345 6.79 19.51 7.35
C SER A 345 7.75 18.53 8.05
N MET A 346 7.87 18.61 9.37
CA MET A 346 8.65 17.64 10.16
C MET A 346 8.05 16.23 10.11
N ASP A 347 6.72 16.10 10.13
CA ASP A 347 6.04 14.81 9.91
C ASP A 347 6.36 14.23 8.53
N ILE A 348 6.34 15.05 7.48
CA ILE A 348 6.70 14.62 6.12
C ILE A 348 8.15 14.13 6.06
N SER A 349 9.09 14.88 6.66
CA SER A 349 10.50 14.48 6.73
C SER A 349 10.69 13.14 7.45
N ALA A 350 10.05 12.97 8.61
CA ALA A 350 10.09 11.72 9.37
C ALA A 350 9.51 10.54 8.58
N ARG A 351 8.41 10.76 7.83
CA ARG A 351 7.82 9.73 6.97
C ARG A 351 8.78 9.30 5.86
N TYR A 352 9.38 10.26 5.14
CA TYR A 352 10.32 9.95 4.07
C TYR A 352 11.61 9.28 4.56
N LYS A 353 12.04 9.56 5.80
CA LYS A 353 13.15 8.85 6.45
C LYS A 353 12.89 7.34 6.54
N GLU A 354 11.70 6.95 7.02
CA GLU A 354 11.32 5.55 7.11
C GLU A 354 11.11 4.92 5.73
N CYS A 355 10.50 5.66 4.80
CA CYS A 355 10.39 5.24 3.40
C CYS A 355 11.75 4.96 2.77
N GLN A 356 12.74 5.84 2.96
CA GLN A 356 14.10 5.69 2.44
C GLN A 356 14.79 4.47 3.06
N LYS A 357 14.62 4.20 4.35
CA LYS A 357 15.15 3.00 5.02
C LYS A 357 14.58 1.73 4.39
N ILE A 358 13.27 1.66 4.18
CA ILE A 358 12.63 0.52 3.50
C ILE A 358 13.12 0.41 2.06
N ALA A 359 13.07 1.48 1.29
CA ALA A 359 13.47 1.47 -0.12
C ALA A 359 14.93 1.01 -0.29
N SER A 360 15.85 1.52 0.54
CA SER A 360 17.28 1.21 0.42
C SER A 360 17.65 -0.20 0.89
N ARG A 361 16.95 -0.73 1.89
CA ARG A 361 17.26 -2.05 2.47
C ARG A 361 16.48 -3.19 1.85
N LEU A 362 15.24 -2.93 1.41
CA LEU A 362 14.24 -3.98 1.20
C LEU A 362 13.70 -4.04 -0.24
N LEU A 363 13.89 -3.01 -1.05
CA LEU A 363 13.54 -3.00 -2.48
C LEU A 363 14.75 -3.23 -3.42
N SER A 364 15.86 -3.78 -2.91
CA SER A 364 17.11 -3.92 -3.67
C SER A 364 17.01 -4.96 -4.79
N TYR A 365 16.38 -4.58 -5.90
CA TYR A 365 16.56 -5.19 -7.21
C TYR A 365 17.57 -4.31 -7.93
N SER A 366 18.83 -4.72 -7.98
CA SER A 366 19.96 -3.95 -8.54
C SER A 366 19.73 -3.47 -9.98
N THR A 367 18.73 -4.02 -10.67
CA THR A 367 18.35 -3.71 -12.05
C THR A 367 17.01 -2.98 -12.19
N SER A 368 16.23 -2.79 -11.12
CA SER A 368 14.93 -2.12 -11.20
C SER A 368 15.09 -0.60 -11.23
N ILE A 369 14.77 0.00 -12.38
CA ILE A 369 14.72 1.45 -12.56
C ILE A 369 13.67 2.07 -11.63
N THR A 370 12.51 1.44 -11.49
CA THR A 370 11.43 1.90 -10.59
C THR A 370 11.89 1.93 -9.13
N ALA A 371 12.48 0.84 -8.63
CA ALA A 371 12.94 0.77 -7.23
C ALA A 371 14.00 1.82 -6.93
N GLU A 372 14.96 2.00 -7.84
CA GLU A 372 16.01 3.01 -7.71
C GLU A 372 15.44 4.43 -7.73
N ARG A 373 14.47 4.71 -8.61
CA ARG A 373 13.77 5.99 -8.66
C ARG A 373 13.04 6.29 -7.35
N ILE A 374 12.34 5.31 -6.78
CA ILE A 374 11.63 5.45 -5.49
C ILE A 374 12.63 5.70 -4.36
N ARG A 375 13.76 4.99 -4.35
CA ARG A 375 14.83 5.18 -3.37
C ARG A 375 15.38 6.60 -3.39
N LEU A 376 15.72 7.10 -4.58
CA LEU A 376 16.21 8.46 -4.77
C LEU A 376 15.16 9.51 -4.42
N TYR A 377 13.89 9.26 -4.77
CA TYR A 377 12.76 10.12 -4.42
C TYR A 377 12.66 10.33 -2.90
N CYS A 378 12.66 9.23 -2.14
CA CYS A 378 12.60 9.32 -0.67
C CYS A 378 13.86 9.96 -0.09
N ALA A 379 15.03 9.69 -0.68
CA ALA A 379 16.32 10.18 -0.21
C ALA A 379 16.46 11.69 -0.30
N TYR A 380 15.95 12.35 -1.35
CA TYR A 380 16.01 13.82 -1.42
C TYR A 380 14.88 14.48 -0.61
N LYS A 381 13.69 13.86 -0.56
CA LYS A 381 12.51 14.41 0.13
C LYS A 381 12.70 14.52 1.64
N GLU A 382 13.36 13.56 2.29
CA GLU A 382 13.63 13.61 3.73
C GLU A 382 14.36 14.90 4.17
N PRO A 383 15.60 15.17 3.69
CA PRO A 383 16.33 16.37 4.09
C PRO A 383 15.71 17.65 3.51
N TYR A 384 15.03 17.57 2.35
CA TYR A 384 14.24 18.69 1.82
C TYR A 384 13.21 19.17 2.85
N TYR A 385 12.34 18.28 3.35
CA TYR A 385 11.29 18.67 4.29
C TYR A 385 11.83 19.05 5.67
N GLN A 386 13.02 18.56 6.05
CA GLN A 386 13.73 19.06 7.23
C GLN A 386 14.16 20.52 7.05
N ALA A 387 14.69 20.88 5.87
CA ALA A 387 15.04 22.26 5.52
C ALA A 387 13.79 23.16 5.49
N ILE A 388 12.69 22.69 4.88
CA ILE A 388 11.40 23.42 4.85
C ILE A 388 10.85 23.64 6.26
N SER A 389 10.87 22.63 7.13
CA SER A 389 10.45 22.79 8.51
C SER A 389 11.29 23.84 9.25
N THR A 390 12.61 23.80 9.05
CA THR A 390 13.55 24.75 9.69
C THR A 390 13.33 26.17 9.17
N TYR A 391 13.05 26.32 7.87
CA TYR A 391 12.65 27.59 7.28
C TYR A 391 11.40 28.15 7.95
N PHE A 392 10.36 27.34 8.16
CA PHE A 392 9.13 27.80 8.79
C PHE A 392 9.32 28.21 10.25
N GLN A 393 10.22 27.56 11.00
CA GLN A 393 10.62 28.05 12.34
C GLN A 393 11.26 29.45 12.24
N GLY A 394 12.12 29.68 11.24
CA GLY A 394 12.65 31.02 10.94
C GLY A 394 11.54 32.03 10.59
N ALA A 395 10.58 31.64 9.74
CA ALA A 395 9.47 32.49 9.34
C ALA A 395 8.57 32.90 10.53
N VAL A 396 8.35 32.03 11.52
CA VAL A 396 7.66 32.37 12.78
C VAL A 396 8.38 33.51 13.50
N CYS A 397 9.71 33.44 13.61
CA CYS A 397 10.51 34.48 14.25
C CYS A 397 10.43 35.81 13.46
N MET A 398 10.44 35.74 12.12
CA MET A 398 10.34 36.93 11.28
C MET A 398 9.07 37.74 11.50
N LEU A 399 7.94 37.10 11.80
CA LEU A 399 6.66 37.77 12.02
C LEU A 399 6.61 38.66 13.26
N LYS A 400 7.51 38.45 14.24
CA LYS A 400 7.47 39.17 15.52
C LYS A 400 8.15 40.54 15.48
N GLU A 401 8.95 40.80 14.44
CA GLU A 401 9.53 42.12 14.11
C GLU A 401 10.37 42.80 15.22
N ASP A 402 10.90 42.04 16.18
CA ASP A 402 11.82 42.52 17.22
C ASP A 402 13.25 41.99 17.04
N ALA A 403 14.19 42.59 17.77
CA ALA A 403 15.62 42.30 17.67
C ALA A 403 15.94 40.82 17.96
N ARG A 404 15.40 40.28 19.06
CA ARG A 404 15.62 38.90 19.52
C ARG A 404 15.13 37.90 18.48
N ASN A 405 13.94 38.11 17.94
CA ASN A 405 13.37 37.23 16.94
C ASN A 405 14.02 37.43 15.57
N CYS A 406 14.53 38.62 15.24
CA CYS A 406 15.30 38.84 14.01
C CYS A 406 16.55 37.97 13.99
N VAL A 407 17.37 37.97 15.05
CA VAL A 407 18.58 37.12 15.10
C VAL A 407 18.27 35.64 15.16
N GLN A 408 17.18 35.24 15.84
CA GLN A 408 16.73 33.84 15.80
C GLN A 408 16.28 33.41 14.39
N ALA A 409 15.62 34.32 13.66
CA ALA A 409 15.26 34.08 12.26
C ALA A 409 16.52 33.91 11.39
N VAL A 410 17.56 34.74 11.58
CA VAL A 410 18.85 34.57 10.90
C VAL A 410 19.44 33.20 11.18
N ALA A 411 19.51 32.77 12.45
CA ALA A 411 20.05 31.46 12.83
C ALA A 411 19.29 30.30 12.17
N ASN A 412 17.96 30.31 12.25
CA ASN A 412 17.11 29.28 11.65
C ASN A 412 17.21 29.26 10.12
N LEU A 413 17.20 30.42 9.45
CA LEU A 413 17.28 30.50 7.99
C LEU A 413 18.68 30.12 7.46
N LYS A 414 19.76 30.43 8.18
CA LYS A 414 21.11 29.92 7.87
C LYS A 414 21.16 28.40 7.92
N LYS A 415 20.57 27.80 8.97
CA LYS A 415 20.47 26.33 9.09
C LYS A 415 19.61 25.74 7.98
N ALA A 416 18.49 26.35 7.63
CA ALA A 416 17.64 25.91 6.53
C ALA A 416 18.37 25.94 5.18
N ALA A 417 19.12 27.01 4.89
CA ALA A 417 19.94 27.13 3.70
C ALA A 417 21.02 26.03 3.62
N SER A 418 21.76 25.82 4.72
CA SER A 418 22.79 24.77 4.80
C SER A 418 22.20 23.36 4.61
N LEU A 419 21.05 23.06 5.21
CA LEU A 419 20.34 21.80 4.97
C LEU A 419 19.95 21.67 3.49
N PHE A 420 19.43 22.73 2.88
CA PHE A 420 19.00 22.73 1.49
C PHE A 420 20.15 22.53 0.50
N GLU A 421 21.33 23.09 0.76
CA GLU A 421 22.55 22.83 -0.01
C GLU A 421 22.90 21.33 -0.06
N GLY A 422 22.71 20.62 1.06
CA GLY A 422 22.87 19.17 1.13
C GLY A 422 21.86 18.37 0.31
N VAL A 423 20.70 18.94 -0.01
CA VAL A 423 19.64 18.30 -0.82
C VAL A 423 19.95 18.34 -2.31
N VAL A 424 20.62 19.40 -2.78
CA VAL A 424 20.94 19.63 -4.20
C VAL A 424 21.51 18.39 -4.92
N PRO A 425 22.57 17.71 -4.42
CA PRO A 425 23.10 16.53 -5.10
C PRO A 425 22.14 15.33 -5.13
N LEU A 426 21.27 15.20 -4.12
CA LEU A 426 20.27 14.14 -4.04
C LEU A 426 19.14 14.36 -5.04
N GLU A 427 18.68 15.60 -5.15
CA GLU A 427 17.71 16.03 -6.17
C GLU A 427 18.27 15.79 -7.57
N LYS A 428 19.50 16.21 -7.85
CA LYS A 428 20.13 16.00 -9.16
C LYS A 428 20.29 14.53 -9.53
N SER A 429 20.54 13.67 -8.54
CA SER A 429 20.59 12.22 -8.74
C SER A 429 19.21 11.67 -9.15
N TYR A 430 18.14 12.14 -8.52
CA TYR A 430 16.77 11.80 -8.87
C TYR A 430 16.37 12.33 -10.26
N GLU A 431 16.65 13.60 -10.54
CA GLU A 431 16.43 14.28 -11.83
C GLU A 431 17.11 13.52 -12.98
N GLY A 432 18.36 13.09 -12.78
CA GLY A 432 19.10 12.30 -13.76
C GLY A 432 18.43 10.95 -14.07
N LYS A 433 17.82 10.30 -13.08
CA LYS A 433 17.03 9.08 -13.31
C LYS A 433 15.70 9.34 -14.01
N MET A 434 15.00 10.42 -13.67
CA MET A 434 13.78 10.82 -14.38
C MET A 434 14.06 11.15 -15.85
N SER A 435 15.17 11.83 -16.14
CA SER A 435 15.57 12.22 -17.49
C SER A 435 15.85 11.02 -18.42
N ALA A 436 16.22 9.88 -17.85
CA ALA A 436 16.46 8.63 -18.58
C ALA A 436 15.17 7.85 -18.88
N ASP A 437 14.07 8.17 -18.20
CA ASP A 437 12.75 7.56 -18.40
C ASP A 437 11.92 8.42 -19.35
N LYS A 438 11.38 7.81 -20.42
CA LYS A 438 10.63 8.53 -21.46
C LYS A 438 9.34 9.17 -20.92
N GLU A 439 8.68 8.53 -19.96
CA GLU A 439 7.43 9.02 -19.38
C GLU A 439 7.68 10.14 -18.35
N GLU A 440 8.80 10.08 -17.63
CA GLU A 440 9.11 11.07 -16.58
C GLU A 440 9.90 12.28 -17.07
N LYS A 441 10.55 12.20 -18.24
CA LYS A 441 11.42 13.26 -18.76
C LYS A 441 10.72 14.62 -18.85
N GLU A 442 9.43 14.65 -19.18
CA GLU A 442 8.65 15.89 -19.30
C GLU A 442 8.40 16.56 -17.94
N ARG A 443 8.44 15.79 -16.84
CA ARG A 443 8.20 16.27 -15.47
C ARG A 443 9.47 16.82 -14.80
N VAL A 444 10.63 16.59 -15.39
CA VAL A 444 11.92 17.11 -14.90
C VAL A 444 11.87 18.64 -14.77
N THR A 445 11.35 19.33 -15.79
CA THR A 445 11.27 20.80 -15.77
C THR A 445 10.39 21.32 -14.62
N LEU A 446 9.28 20.63 -14.33
CA LEU A 446 8.39 20.98 -13.22
C LEU A 446 9.11 20.83 -11.87
N LEU A 447 9.79 19.70 -11.66
CA LEU A 447 10.57 19.46 -10.45
C LEU A 447 11.65 20.53 -10.26
N SER A 448 12.47 20.78 -11.29
CA SER A 448 13.57 21.75 -11.19
C SER A 448 13.05 23.15 -10.88
N ALA A 449 11.91 23.56 -11.47
CA ALA A 449 11.31 24.87 -11.21
C ALA A 449 10.87 25.03 -9.74
N ILE A 450 10.23 24.01 -9.16
CA ILE A 450 9.80 24.00 -7.75
C ILE A 450 11.01 24.08 -6.82
N PHE A 451 12.05 23.32 -7.13
CA PHE A 451 13.27 23.26 -6.31
C PHE A 451 14.02 24.60 -6.33
N ILE A 452 14.21 25.19 -7.52
CA ILE A 452 14.84 26.50 -7.69
C ILE A 452 14.05 27.59 -6.96
N ARG A 453 12.72 27.59 -7.06
CA ARG A 453 11.87 28.55 -6.34
C ARG A 453 12.04 28.44 -4.83
N SER A 454 12.14 27.21 -4.32
CA SER A 454 12.39 26.99 -2.89
C SER A 454 13.71 27.59 -2.43
N GLN A 455 14.78 27.35 -3.20
CA GLN A 455 16.11 27.90 -2.93
C GLN A 455 16.11 29.44 -2.95
N GLN A 456 15.46 30.04 -3.96
CA GLN A 456 15.37 31.49 -4.11
C GLN A 456 14.64 32.15 -2.93
N ILE A 457 13.55 31.56 -2.46
CA ILE A 457 12.78 32.08 -1.32
C ILE A 457 13.61 32.01 -0.03
N ILE A 458 14.28 30.87 0.23
CA ILE A 458 15.14 30.71 1.41
C ILE A 458 16.27 31.75 1.40
N SER A 459 16.96 31.91 0.27
CA SER A 459 18.04 32.89 0.12
C SER A 459 17.55 34.33 0.32
N ARG A 460 16.49 34.73 -0.40
CA ARG A 460 15.87 36.05 -0.28
C ARG A 460 15.53 36.38 1.17
N ASP A 461 14.91 35.43 1.85
CA ASP A 461 14.40 35.63 3.20
C ASP A 461 15.53 35.73 4.22
N LEU A 462 16.60 34.95 4.04
CA LEU A 462 17.83 35.04 4.81
C LEU A 462 18.52 36.40 4.61
N ASP A 463 18.61 36.87 3.37
CA ASP A 463 19.24 38.16 3.05
C ASP A 463 18.49 39.31 3.73
N ILE A 464 17.16 39.29 3.69
CA ILE A 464 16.30 40.30 4.33
C ILE A 464 16.56 40.37 5.84
N VAL A 465 16.55 39.24 6.55
CA VAL A 465 16.74 39.26 8.02
C VAL A 465 18.16 39.59 8.41
N THR A 466 19.14 39.15 7.61
CA THR A 466 20.56 39.44 7.87
C THR A 466 20.80 40.93 7.71
N HIS A 467 20.35 41.53 6.60
CA HIS A 467 20.45 42.97 6.39
C HIS A 467 19.68 43.76 7.45
N ARG A 468 18.50 43.29 7.88
CA ARG A 468 17.73 43.94 8.96
C ARG A 468 18.52 43.92 10.27
N ASN A 469 19.15 42.81 10.62
CA ASN A 469 20.02 42.75 11.80
C ASN A 469 21.22 43.70 11.65
N ASP A 470 21.93 43.63 10.52
CA ASP A 470 23.17 44.38 10.27
C ASP A 470 22.96 45.89 10.10
N SER A 471 21.71 46.34 9.94
CA SER A 471 21.37 47.76 9.76
C SER A 471 20.51 48.36 10.87
N VAL A 472 19.77 47.54 11.62
CA VAL A 472 18.79 48.01 12.61
C VAL A 472 19.12 47.54 14.01
N TYR A 473 19.38 46.24 14.20
CA TYR A 473 19.43 45.64 15.54
C TYR A 473 20.85 45.41 16.06
N TYR A 474 21.79 45.04 15.19
CA TYR A 474 23.19 44.77 15.54
C TYR A 474 23.38 43.73 16.66
N GLU A 475 22.45 42.78 16.76
CA GLU A 475 22.47 41.76 17.81
C GLU A 475 23.30 40.52 17.37
N PRO A 476 23.92 39.80 18.31
CA PRO A 476 24.64 38.58 18.02
C PRO A 476 23.67 37.45 17.62
N ILE A 477 24.07 36.66 16.63
CA ILE A 477 23.28 35.54 16.12
C ILE A 477 23.38 34.36 17.10
N PRO A 478 22.27 33.86 17.67
CA PRO A 478 22.27 32.72 18.57
C PRO A 478 22.40 31.39 17.80
N GLU A 479 22.45 30.29 18.55
CA GLU A 479 22.27 28.96 17.96
C GLU A 479 20.84 28.80 17.37
N PRO A 480 20.68 28.03 16.28
CA PRO A 480 19.36 27.72 15.73
C PRO A 480 18.49 26.96 16.73
N GLU A 481 17.18 27.11 16.60
CA GLU A 481 16.24 26.37 17.44
C GLU A 481 16.35 24.86 17.20
N ALA A 482 15.99 24.10 18.24
CA ALA A 482 15.80 22.67 18.14
C ALA A 482 14.72 22.34 17.10
N LEU A 483 14.79 21.14 16.52
CA LEU A 483 13.77 20.67 15.60
C LEU A 483 12.41 20.65 16.30
N CYS A 484 11.39 21.17 15.62
CA CYS A 484 10.04 21.16 16.17
C CYS A 484 9.45 19.73 16.23
N ASN A 485 8.47 19.52 17.09
CA ASN A 485 7.76 18.24 17.15
C ASN A 485 6.93 18.04 15.87
N ALA A 486 6.98 16.83 15.31
CA ALA A 486 6.15 16.46 14.18
C ALA A 486 4.65 16.43 14.55
N LEU A 487 3.79 16.78 13.59
CA LEU A 487 2.33 16.74 13.72
C LEU A 487 1.73 16.14 12.45
N SER A 488 0.84 15.15 12.59
CA SER A 488 0.20 14.51 11.44
C SER A 488 -1.30 14.80 11.35
N LEU A 489 -1.77 15.10 10.14
CA LEU A 489 -3.18 15.35 9.81
C LEU A 489 -3.72 14.37 8.78
N VAL A 490 -2.97 13.31 8.48
CA VAL A 490 -3.32 12.30 7.48
C VAL A 490 -3.48 10.94 8.13
N LYS A 491 -4.51 10.21 7.69
CA LYS A 491 -4.73 8.80 8.02
C LYS A 491 -5.20 8.06 6.76
N PRO A 492 -4.87 6.78 6.61
CA PRO A 492 -5.47 5.95 5.58
C PRO A 492 -7.00 5.94 5.69
N THR A 493 -7.68 6.01 4.54
CA THR A 493 -9.13 5.75 4.51
C THR A 493 -9.35 4.25 4.39
N THR A 494 -9.84 3.62 5.45
CA THR A 494 -10.06 2.17 5.51
C THR A 494 -10.94 1.68 4.35
N LEU A 495 -10.48 0.65 3.64
CA LEU A 495 -11.28 -0.05 2.65
C LEU A 495 -12.41 -0.80 3.38
N PRO A 496 -13.68 -0.70 2.95
CA PRO A 496 -14.76 -1.47 3.56
C PRO A 496 -14.46 -2.98 3.55
N THR A 497 -14.79 -3.66 4.64
CA THR A 497 -14.60 -5.11 4.74
C THR A 497 -15.33 -5.82 3.61
N VAL A 498 -14.58 -6.57 2.80
CA VAL A 498 -15.13 -7.34 1.68
C VAL A 498 -15.58 -8.70 2.18
N VAL A 499 -16.84 -9.06 1.92
CA VAL A 499 -17.39 -10.41 2.14
C VAL A 499 -17.62 -11.09 0.80
N SER A 500 -17.64 -12.43 0.77
CA SER A 500 -17.95 -13.16 -0.47
C SER A 500 -19.30 -12.74 -1.05
N SER A 501 -19.33 -12.65 -2.39
CA SER A 501 -20.55 -12.31 -3.13
C SER A 501 -21.67 -13.31 -2.86
N ASP A 502 -22.91 -12.82 -2.77
CA ASP A 502 -24.09 -13.68 -2.61
C ASP A 502 -24.30 -14.63 -3.80
N LEU A 503 -23.66 -14.38 -4.94
CA LEU A 503 -23.62 -15.30 -6.09
C LEU A 503 -23.10 -16.70 -5.68
N TRP A 504 -22.18 -16.77 -4.72
CA TRP A 504 -21.63 -18.02 -4.21
C TRP A 504 -22.61 -18.80 -3.32
N ARG A 505 -23.75 -18.22 -2.95
CA ARG A 505 -24.84 -18.91 -2.22
C ARG A 505 -25.80 -19.65 -3.17
N ASP A 506 -25.78 -19.34 -4.47
CA ASP A 506 -26.57 -20.07 -5.46
C ASP A 506 -25.97 -21.47 -5.67
N GLY A 507 -26.78 -22.52 -5.47
CA GLY A 507 -26.35 -23.91 -5.55
C GLY A 507 -25.81 -24.34 -6.93
N GLU A 508 -26.19 -23.62 -7.99
CA GLU A 508 -25.61 -23.81 -9.32
C GLU A 508 -24.18 -23.26 -9.40
N VAL A 509 -23.88 -22.11 -8.80
CA VAL A 509 -22.56 -21.48 -8.83
C VAL A 509 -21.62 -22.05 -7.77
N ALA A 510 -22.11 -22.26 -6.55
CA ALA A 510 -21.31 -22.73 -5.40
C ALA A 510 -20.52 -24.02 -5.69
N ASN A 511 -21.06 -24.86 -6.58
CA ASN A 511 -20.52 -26.18 -6.92
C ASN A 511 -20.20 -26.30 -8.42
N CYS A 512 -20.11 -25.18 -9.15
CA CYS A 512 -19.88 -25.22 -10.60
C CYS A 512 -18.42 -25.55 -10.97
N LEU A 513 -17.49 -25.42 -10.03
CA LEU A 513 -16.06 -25.65 -10.25
C LEU A 513 -15.58 -26.89 -9.49
N LYS A 514 -14.65 -27.62 -10.10
CA LYS A 514 -13.92 -28.74 -9.49
C LYS A 514 -12.80 -28.19 -8.60
N PRO A 515 -12.49 -28.85 -7.47
CA PRO A 515 -11.36 -28.47 -6.64
C PRO A 515 -10.05 -28.69 -7.40
N THR A 516 -9.06 -27.85 -7.13
CA THR A 516 -7.75 -27.98 -7.78
C THR A 516 -6.93 -29.03 -7.03
N PRO A 517 -6.41 -30.09 -7.67
CA PRO A 517 -5.58 -31.08 -6.98
C PRO A 517 -4.30 -30.42 -6.48
N VAL A 518 -4.01 -30.56 -5.18
CA VAL A 518 -2.74 -30.15 -4.57
C VAL A 518 -1.68 -31.14 -5.03
N THR A 519 -1.05 -30.88 -6.18
CA THR A 519 0.11 -31.66 -6.61
C THR A 519 1.30 -31.29 -5.73
N ALA A 520 1.61 -32.14 -4.74
CA ALA A 520 2.91 -32.11 -4.09
C ALA A 520 3.97 -32.36 -5.18
N SER A 521 4.68 -31.32 -5.59
CA SER A 521 5.70 -31.40 -6.64
C SER A 521 6.91 -32.18 -6.13
N SER A 522 6.87 -33.52 -6.19
CA SER A 522 8.10 -34.31 -6.19
C SER A 522 8.87 -33.99 -7.46
N ALA A 523 10.12 -33.54 -7.29
CA ALA A 523 11.03 -33.18 -8.38
C ALA A 523 11.04 -34.21 -9.52
N ALA A 524 10.41 -33.87 -10.64
CA ALA A 524 10.68 -34.51 -11.91
C ALA A 524 11.84 -33.75 -12.55
N ILE A 525 13.01 -34.38 -12.52
CA ILE A 525 14.20 -33.95 -13.26
C ILE A 525 13.84 -33.98 -14.75
N GLU A 526 13.62 -32.80 -15.34
CA GLU A 526 13.63 -32.66 -16.79
C GLU A 526 15.07 -32.85 -17.28
N THR A 527 15.32 -34.04 -17.83
CA THR A 527 16.49 -34.35 -18.65
C THR A 527 16.48 -33.47 -19.90
N GLN A 528 17.20 -32.35 -19.86
CA GLN A 528 17.65 -31.68 -21.07
C GLN A 528 18.61 -32.62 -21.81
N GLN A 529 18.22 -33.01 -23.03
CA GLN A 529 19.10 -33.65 -23.99
C GLN A 529 20.27 -32.72 -24.32
N GLN A 530 21.42 -32.99 -23.71
CA GLN A 530 22.72 -32.50 -24.16
C GLN A 530 23.08 -33.20 -25.48
N GLN A 531 23.09 -32.45 -26.58
CA GLN A 531 23.85 -32.84 -27.76
C GLN A 531 25.34 -32.67 -27.48
N THR A 532 26.04 -33.78 -27.69
CA THR A 532 27.44 -34.06 -27.42
C THR A 532 28.41 -33.29 -28.30
N SER A 533 29.43 -32.67 -27.69
CA SER A 533 30.76 -32.57 -28.28
C SER A 533 31.82 -32.71 -27.17
N ARG A 534 32.75 -33.64 -27.36
CA ARG A 534 33.79 -34.06 -26.42
C ARG A 534 35.04 -33.14 -26.48
N PRO A 535 35.91 -33.18 -25.45
CA PRO A 535 36.92 -32.16 -25.19
C PRO A 535 38.26 -32.44 -25.88
N ARG A 536 39.08 -31.40 -26.04
CA ARG A 536 40.54 -31.53 -26.17
C ARG A 536 41.21 -30.64 -25.12
N GLU A 537 41.92 -31.28 -24.20
CA GLU A 537 42.99 -30.69 -23.41
C GLU A 537 44.20 -30.36 -24.32
N GLY A 538 44.95 -29.33 -23.96
CA GLY A 538 46.27 -29.07 -24.56
C GLY A 538 46.78 -27.65 -24.28
N CYS A 539 47.81 -27.57 -23.45
CA CYS A 539 48.57 -26.40 -23.02
C CYS A 539 48.94 -25.38 -24.12
N CYS A 540 49.08 -24.10 -23.75
CA CYS A 540 50.37 -23.41 -23.70
C CYS A 540 50.25 -21.95 -23.21
N SER A 541 51.17 -21.59 -22.32
CA SER A 541 51.54 -20.25 -21.91
C SER A 541 52.24 -19.47 -23.02
N SER A 542 52.12 -18.13 -22.94
CA SER A 542 52.95 -17.07 -23.53
C SER A 542 53.06 -16.96 -25.05
N CYS A 543 52.61 -15.82 -25.60
CA CYS A 543 53.38 -14.99 -26.52
C CYS A 543 52.81 -13.55 -26.53
N ILE A 544 53.68 -12.60 -26.19
CA ILE A 544 53.57 -11.15 -26.40
C ILE A 544 53.80 -10.84 -27.89
N ILE A 545 53.40 -9.63 -28.33
CA ILE A 545 53.86 -8.76 -29.44
C ILE A 545 52.58 -8.20 -30.11
N SER A 546 52.30 -6.89 -30.21
CA SER A 546 53.09 -5.67 -30.10
C SER A 546 52.21 -4.51 -29.63
#